data_AF-A0AAU1ZMZ4-F1
#
_entry.id   AF-A0AAU1ZMZ4-F1
#
_cell.length_a   1.000
_cell.length_b   1.000
_cell.length_c   1.000
_cell.angle_alpha   90.00
_cell.angle_beta   90.00
_cell.angle_gamma   90.00
#
_symmetry.space_group_name_H-M   'P 1'
#
loop_
_entity.id
_entity.type
_entity.pdbx_description
1 polymer ?
#
loop_
_entity_poly.entity_id
_entity_poly.type
_entity_poly.pdbx_seq_one_letter_code
_entity_poly.pdbx_strand_id
1 'polypeptide(L)'
;MTPHSPLGILDANTLEELARVICGDEHLYYRKGYEIARFLEHAGWQRVPEYDGEYRREWAHARLTERREDPTELEKVLHRLADPREYLDEPEQLPAVISAVNAFLIHEGVRLENPGGRPRLVACDPSLAHPGSQGPAELRATMTDLITDQNMAGLLQHRLDEAHTCYANGAHVAAIIMLGSLLEGVLVHVVHERDASLLGRTSPDRVSLDFLIKTCHDAGWIGADVERFCHELRKYRNFVHPRAEIREAHAPDRDTLDMCWPVVNAVLNDLADSQPKAA
;
A
#
# COMPACT_ATOMS: atom_id res chain seq x y z
N MET A 1 18.72 -7.37 24.49
CA MET A 1 18.27 -8.33 23.47
C MET A 1 18.48 -7.65 22.14
N THR A 2 19.47 -8.07 21.36
CA THR A 2 19.64 -7.60 19.99
C THR A 2 18.40 -8.00 19.20
N PRO A 3 17.69 -7.08 18.53
CA PRO A 3 16.60 -7.46 17.66
C PRO A 3 17.18 -8.38 16.59
N HIS A 4 16.63 -9.59 16.46
CA HIS A 4 16.96 -10.45 15.34
C HIS A 4 16.47 -9.78 14.07
N SER A 5 17.35 -9.67 13.08
CA SER A 5 16.98 -9.22 11.73
C SER A 5 15.79 -10.07 11.25
N PRO A 6 14.74 -9.46 10.67
CA PRO A 6 13.68 -10.21 10.00
C PRO A 6 14.17 -10.84 8.69
N LEU A 7 15.39 -10.51 8.23
CA LEU A 7 15.97 -10.97 6.99
C LEU A 7 16.64 -12.34 7.15
N GLY A 8 16.26 -13.29 6.30
CA GLY A 8 16.95 -14.56 6.13
C GLY A 8 18.17 -14.46 5.20
N ILE A 9 18.77 -15.60 4.89
CA ILE A 9 19.77 -15.69 3.81
C ILE A 9 19.04 -15.48 2.49
N LEU A 10 19.43 -14.44 1.73
CA LEU A 10 18.80 -14.11 0.45
C LEU A 10 19.14 -15.14 -0.64
N ASP A 11 18.23 -15.38 -1.58
CA ASP A 11 18.48 -16.16 -2.78
C ASP A 11 19.53 -15.50 -3.70
N ALA A 12 20.21 -16.30 -4.53
CA ALA A 12 21.18 -15.78 -5.49
C ALA A 12 20.54 -14.81 -6.49
N ASN A 13 19.33 -15.09 -6.97
CA ASN A 13 18.64 -14.20 -7.92
C ASN A 13 18.26 -12.86 -7.25
N THR A 14 17.91 -12.89 -5.97
CA THR A 14 17.63 -11.68 -5.17
C THR A 14 18.88 -10.80 -5.03
N LEU A 15 20.07 -11.39 -4.89
CA LEU A 15 21.33 -10.63 -4.87
C LEU A 15 21.65 -10.01 -6.23
N GLU A 16 21.32 -10.68 -7.34
CA GLU A 16 21.48 -10.14 -8.69
C GLU A 16 20.57 -8.92 -8.92
N GLU A 17 19.30 -9.02 -8.54
CA GLU A 17 18.35 -7.91 -8.60
C GLU A 17 18.74 -6.75 -7.67
N LEU A 18 19.23 -7.05 -6.47
CA LEU A 18 19.73 -6.05 -5.55
C LEU A 18 20.95 -5.31 -6.13
N ALA A 19 21.86 -6.03 -6.78
CA ALA A 19 23.01 -5.41 -7.48
C ALA A 19 22.54 -4.47 -8.61
N ARG A 20 21.51 -4.85 -9.38
CA ARG A 20 20.90 -4.02 -10.42
C ARG A 20 20.36 -2.71 -9.84
N VAL A 21 19.61 -2.77 -8.74
CA VAL A 21 19.05 -1.59 -8.07
C VAL A 21 20.13 -0.69 -7.48
N ILE A 22 21.16 -1.25 -6.84
CA ILE A 22 22.29 -0.47 -6.30
C ILE A 22 22.99 0.33 -7.41
N CYS A 23 23.18 -0.30 -8.58
CA CYS A 23 23.80 0.35 -9.74
C CYS A 23 22.93 1.47 -10.34
N GLY A 24 21.62 1.48 -10.05
CA GLY A 24 20.68 2.44 -10.60
C GLY A 24 20.43 2.24 -12.09
N ASP A 25 20.38 0.98 -12.53
CA ASP A 25 20.06 0.68 -13.93
C ASP A 25 18.53 0.89 -14.17
N GLU A 26 18.10 1.00 -15.44
CA GLU A 26 16.68 1.11 -15.84
C GLU A 26 15.91 2.30 -15.23
N HIS A 27 16.52 3.49 -15.24
CA HIS A 27 15.93 4.78 -14.78
C HIS A 27 15.81 4.94 -13.26
N LEU A 28 16.48 4.08 -12.49
CA LEU A 28 16.70 4.28 -11.07
C LEU A 28 17.88 5.25 -10.82
N TYR A 29 18.12 5.60 -9.56
CA TYR A 29 19.21 6.49 -9.16
C TYR A 29 20.59 5.93 -9.52
N TYR A 30 21.18 6.43 -10.60
CA TYR A 30 22.42 5.94 -11.20
C TYR A 30 23.64 6.19 -10.31
N ARG A 31 24.43 5.14 -10.05
CA ARG A 31 25.70 5.23 -9.29
C ARG A 31 26.89 4.80 -10.14
N LYS A 32 27.94 5.62 -10.23
CA LYS A 32 29.24 5.22 -10.79
C LYS A 32 29.92 4.19 -9.90
N GLY A 33 30.89 3.44 -10.43
CA GLY A 33 31.54 2.36 -9.67
C GLY A 33 32.14 2.80 -8.32
N TYR A 34 32.84 3.94 -8.26
CA TYR A 34 33.35 4.48 -7.00
C TYR A 34 32.23 4.91 -6.03
N GLU A 35 31.06 5.28 -6.55
CA GLU A 35 29.88 5.65 -5.74
C GLU A 35 29.21 4.42 -5.16
N ILE A 36 29.28 3.27 -5.83
CA ILE A 36 28.81 1.98 -5.29
C ILE A 36 29.67 1.58 -4.09
N ALA A 37 31.00 1.67 -4.20
CA ALA A 37 31.89 1.37 -3.07
C ALA A 37 31.59 2.28 -1.86
N ARG A 38 31.48 3.60 -2.11
CA ARG A 38 31.12 4.58 -1.08
C ARG A 38 29.74 4.34 -0.48
N PHE A 39 28.76 3.94 -1.28
CA PHE A 39 27.41 3.59 -0.84
C PHE A 39 27.44 2.42 0.16
N LEU A 40 28.21 1.36 -0.13
CA LEU A 40 28.34 0.21 0.76
C LEU A 40 29.02 0.59 2.09
N GLU A 41 30.05 1.44 2.04
CA GLU A 41 30.67 1.99 3.24
C GLU A 41 29.69 2.83 4.08
N HIS A 42 28.89 3.67 3.42
CA HIS A 42 27.85 4.47 4.08
C HIS A 42 26.71 3.62 4.64
N ALA A 43 26.44 2.44 4.08
CA ALA A 43 25.55 1.45 4.68
C ALA A 43 26.12 0.88 5.99
N GLY A 44 27.42 1.09 6.25
CA GLY A 44 28.10 0.62 7.46
C GLY A 44 28.88 -0.67 7.26
N TRP A 45 29.09 -1.11 6.01
CA TRP A 45 29.97 -2.22 5.71
C TRP A 45 31.41 -1.87 6.06
N GLN A 46 32.09 -2.84 6.67
CA GLN A 46 33.52 -2.72 6.98
C GLN A 46 34.34 -3.36 5.87
N ARG A 47 35.52 -2.78 5.59
CA ARG A 47 36.50 -3.31 4.63
C ARG A 47 35.90 -3.51 3.23
N VAL A 48 35.20 -2.50 2.72
CA VAL A 48 34.78 -2.47 1.32
C VAL A 48 36.04 -2.23 0.47
N PRO A 49 36.36 -3.07 -0.52
CA PRO A 49 37.49 -2.84 -1.39
C PRO A 49 37.24 -1.60 -2.28
N GLU A 50 38.31 -0.95 -2.72
CA GLU A 50 38.19 0.08 -3.74
C GLU A 50 37.63 -0.51 -5.04
N TYR A 51 36.84 0.27 -5.76
CA TYR A 51 36.34 -0.12 -7.07
C TYR A 51 37.50 -0.20 -8.07
N ASP A 52 37.64 -1.35 -8.72
CA ASP A 52 38.79 -1.74 -9.55
C ASP A 52 38.55 -1.56 -11.06
N GLY A 53 37.37 -1.11 -11.46
CA GLY A 53 37.01 -0.90 -12.86
C GLY A 53 36.29 -2.09 -13.51
N GLU A 54 35.98 -3.15 -12.78
CA GLU A 54 35.08 -4.22 -13.23
C GLU A 54 33.69 -3.69 -13.59
N TYR A 55 32.88 -4.46 -14.33
CA TYR A 55 31.50 -4.06 -14.62
C TYR A 55 30.74 -3.81 -13.31
N ARG A 56 30.18 -2.60 -13.15
CA ARG A 56 29.55 -2.11 -11.91
C ARG A 56 28.62 -3.14 -11.26
N ARG A 57 27.77 -3.77 -12.07
CA ARG A 57 26.79 -4.77 -11.62
C ARG A 57 27.45 -6.05 -11.14
N GLU A 58 28.44 -6.55 -11.87
CA GLU A 58 29.22 -7.74 -11.49
C GLU A 58 29.99 -7.50 -10.19
N TRP A 59 30.63 -6.34 -10.09
CA TRP A 59 31.36 -5.92 -8.90
C TRP A 59 30.42 -5.84 -7.68
N ALA A 60 29.28 -5.15 -7.81
CA ALA A 60 28.29 -5.05 -6.73
C ALA A 60 27.74 -6.42 -6.31
N HIS A 61 27.40 -7.28 -7.29
CA HIS A 61 26.92 -8.63 -7.05
C HIS A 61 27.95 -9.50 -6.31
N ALA A 62 29.24 -9.40 -6.68
CA ALA A 62 30.31 -10.11 -5.99
C ALA A 62 30.43 -9.67 -4.52
N ARG A 63 30.36 -8.35 -4.25
CA ARG A 63 30.41 -7.82 -2.87
C ARG A 63 29.23 -8.27 -2.00
N LEU A 64 28.04 -8.37 -2.61
CA LEU A 64 26.83 -8.91 -1.96
C LEU A 64 26.98 -10.42 -1.67
N THR A 65 27.46 -11.18 -2.65
CA THR A 65 27.67 -12.63 -2.54
C THR A 65 28.66 -12.99 -1.43
N GLU A 66 29.76 -12.22 -1.30
CA GLU A 66 30.75 -12.39 -0.24
C GLU A 66 30.17 -12.28 1.18
N ARG A 67 29.05 -11.56 1.34
CA ARG A 67 28.38 -11.31 2.63
C ARG A 67 27.02 -12.01 2.74
N ARG A 68 26.70 -12.93 1.83
CA ARG A 68 25.39 -13.61 1.76
C ARG A 68 25.01 -14.33 3.06
N GLU A 69 26.00 -14.91 3.74
CA GLU A 69 25.82 -15.65 5.00
C GLU A 69 25.63 -14.72 6.22
N ASP A 70 25.68 -13.39 6.04
CA ASP A 70 25.41 -12.40 7.09
C ASP A 70 24.22 -11.51 6.70
N PRO A 71 22.98 -11.93 7.03
CA PRO A 71 21.77 -11.14 6.74
C PRO A 71 21.80 -9.73 7.34
N THR A 72 22.57 -9.50 8.41
CA THR A 72 22.67 -8.17 9.03
C THR A 72 23.42 -7.20 8.11
N GLU A 73 24.42 -7.67 7.36
CA GLU A 73 25.12 -6.86 6.36
C GLU A 73 24.20 -6.53 5.19
N LEU A 74 23.37 -7.46 4.73
CA LEU A 74 22.41 -7.21 3.64
C LEU A 74 21.28 -6.26 4.06
N GLU A 75 20.79 -6.39 5.29
CA GLU A 75 19.80 -5.46 5.86
C GLU A 75 20.32 -4.01 5.90
N LYS A 76 21.60 -3.80 6.24
CA LYS A 76 22.23 -2.47 6.19
C LYS A 76 22.15 -1.85 4.79
N VAL A 77 22.39 -2.64 3.76
CA VAL A 77 22.30 -2.19 2.36
C VAL A 77 20.87 -1.81 2.00
N LEU A 78 19.90 -2.66 2.34
CA LEU A 78 18.47 -2.39 2.11
C LEU A 78 18.02 -1.12 2.83
N HIS A 79 18.41 -0.94 4.09
CA HIS A 79 18.15 0.29 4.83
C HIS A 79 18.80 1.52 4.19
N ARG A 80 20.03 1.38 3.68
CA ARG A 80 20.69 2.50 2.99
C ARG A 80 19.96 2.87 1.70
N LEU A 81 19.50 1.90 0.90
CA LEU A 81 18.69 2.16 -0.30
C LEU A 81 17.38 2.91 0.01
N ALA A 82 16.79 2.71 1.18
CA ALA A 82 15.58 3.43 1.59
C ALA A 82 15.85 4.72 2.38
N ASP A 83 17.11 5.10 2.65
CA ASP A 83 17.42 6.33 3.38
C ASP A 83 17.25 7.55 2.44
N PRO A 84 16.39 8.53 2.76
CA PRO A 84 16.19 9.71 1.91
C PRO A 84 17.47 10.53 1.72
N ARG A 85 18.47 10.40 2.59
CA ARG A 85 19.76 11.09 2.48
C ARG A 85 20.63 10.58 1.33
N GLU A 86 20.29 9.45 0.73
CA GLU A 86 20.92 8.96 -0.51
C GLU A 86 20.49 9.77 -1.74
N TYR A 87 19.36 10.47 -1.67
CA TYR A 87 18.69 11.07 -2.82
C TYR A 87 18.49 12.57 -2.65
N LEU A 88 19.44 13.27 -2.00
CA LEU A 88 19.30 14.71 -1.72
C LEU A 88 19.12 15.56 -2.99
N ASP A 89 19.75 15.15 -4.08
CA ASP A 89 19.69 15.84 -5.37
C ASP A 89 18.47 15.43 -6.21
N GLU A 90 17.92 14.23 -5.99
CA GLU A 90 16.81 13.61 -6.76
C GLU A 90 15.81 12.90 -5.82
N PRO A 91 15.11 13.61 -4.91
CA PRO A 91 14.29 13.00 -3.85
C PRO A 91 13.12 12.15 -4.38
N GLU A 92 12.67 12.39 -5.60
CA GLU A 92 11.65 11.62 -6.32
C GLU A 92 12.07 10.19 -6.66
N GLN A 93 13.37 9.87 -6.63
CA GLN A 93 13.89 8.52 -6.91
C GLN A 93 13.60 7.54 -5.78
N LEU A 94 13.45 8.02 -4.54
CA LEU A 94 13.29 7.16 -3.37
C LEU A 94 12.06 6.22 -3.49
N PRO A 95 10.83 6.70 -3.83
CA PRO A 95 9.71 5.81 -4.08
C PRO A 95 9.97 4.77 -5.18
N ALA A 96 10.66 5.16 -6.27
CA ALA A 96 10.97 4.27 -7.38
C ALA A 96 11.96 3.16 -6.95
N VAL A 97 13.00 3.51 -6.18
CA VAL A 97 13.96 2.54 -5.63
C VAL A 97 13.28 1.58 -4.66
N ILE A 98 12.45 2.08 -3.73
CA ILE A 98 11.72 1.21 -2.78
C ILE A 98 10.81 0.24 -3.53
N SER A 99 10.08 0.72 -4.55
CA SER A 99 9.24 -0.12 -5.40
C SER A 99 10.05 -1.20 -6.12
N ALA A 100 11.19 -0.82 -6.72
CA ALA A 100 12.06 -1.75 -7.43
C ALA A 100 12.68 -2.82 -6.52
N VAL A 101 13.09 -2.46 -5.29
CA VAL A 101 13.56 -3.42 -4.29
C VAL A 101 12.44 -4.40 -3.92
N ASN A 102 11.26 -3.87 -3.62
CA ASN A 102 10.15 -4.69 -3.17
C ASN A 102 9.66 -5.65 -4.26
N ALA A 103 9.79 -5.32 -5.56
CA ALA A 103 9.39 -6.20 -6.66
C ALA A 103 10.01 -7.62 -6.61
N PHE A 104 11.17 -7.77 -5.96
CA PHE A 104 11.80 -9.08 -5.75
C PHE A 104 11.93 -9.45 -4.26
N LEU A 105 12.15 -8.49 -3.35
CA LEU A 105 12.39 -8.75 -1.93
C LEU A 105 11.20 -9.43 -1.24
N ILE A 106 9.98 -9.15 -1.70
CA ILE A 106 8.75 -9.80 -1.24
C ILE A 106 8.77 -11.33 -1.35
N HIS A 107 9.54 -11.89 -2.29
CA HIS A 107 9.71 -13.35 -2.42
C HIS A 107 10.59 -13.95 -1.33
N GLU A 108 11.35 -13.12 -0.63
CA GLU A 108 12.12 -13.48 0.56
C GLU A 108 11.30 -13.37 1.85
N GLY A 109 9.99 -13.08 1.73
CA GLY A 109 9.07 -12.95 2.87
C GLY A 109 9.22 -11.64 3.66
N VAL A 110 9.87 -10.63 3.07
CA VAL A 110 10.06 -9.31 3.68
C VAL A 110 9.85 -8.19 2.67
N ARG A 111 9.48 -7.01 3.15
CA ARG A 111 9.42 -5.78 2.36
C ARG A 111 10.14 -4.64 3.04
N LEU A 112 10.67 -3.73 2.22
CA LEU A 112 11.34 -2.51 2.63
C LEU A 112 10.33 -1.36 2.69
N GLU A 113 10.28 -0.68 3.83
CA GLU A 113 9.44 0.50 4.05
C GLU A 113 10.27 1.69 4.56
N ASN A 114 9.76 2.91 4.40
CA ASN A 114 10.38 4.12 4.93
C ASN A 114 9.38 5.09 5.61
N PRO A 115 8.63 4.66 6.64
CA PRO A 115 7.68 5.52 7.32
C PRO A 115 8.39 6.67 8.04
N GLY A 116 7.96 7.91 7.75
CA GLY A 116 8.52 9.10 8.39
C GLY A 116 10.03 9.28 8.19
N GLY A 117 10.59 8.75 7.08
CA GLY A 117 12.01 8.87 6.75
C GLY A 117 12.91 7.93 7.55
N ARG A 118 12.36 6.87 8.16
CA ARG A 118 13.12 5.81 8.83
C ARG A 118 12.95 4.47 8.10
N PRO A 119 13.98 3.98 7.40
CA PRO A 119 13.96 2.66 6.77
C PRO A 119 13.73 1.54 7.78
N ARG A 120 12.92 0.56 7.39
CA ARG A 120 12.73 -0.69 8.14
C ARG A 120 12.33 -1.84 7.21
N LEU A 121 12.71 -3.05 7.59
CA LEU A 121 12.18 -4.28 7.00
C LEU A 121 10.97 -4.77 7.79
N VAL A 122 9.94 -5.21 7.07
CA VAL A 122 8.70 -5.77 7.63
C VAL A 122 8.44 -7.12 6.99
N ALA A 123 8.16 -8.14 7.80
CA ALA A 123 7.77 -9.45 7.29
C ALA A 123 6.46 -9.33 6.48
N CYS A 124 6.42 -9.97 5.31
CA CYS A 124 5.24 -10.01 4.46
C CYS A 124 5.05 -11.41 3.87
N ASP A 125 3.80 -11.73 3.54
CA ASP A 125 3.50 -12.98 2.84
C ASP A 125 3.85 -12.81 1.34
N PRO A 126 4.72 -13.67 0.76
CA PRO A 126 5.03 -13.65 -0.67
C PRO A 126 3.80 -13.81 -1.57
N SER A 127 2.69 -14.34 -1.08
CA SER A 127 1.41 -14.39 -1.81
C SER A 127 0.85 -13.00 -2.13
N LEU A 128 1.30 -11.95 -1.43
CA LEU A 128 0.94 -10.55 -1.68
C LEU A 128 1.76 -9.91 -2.80
N ALA A 129 2.82 -10.59 -3.28
CA ALA A 129 3.70 -10.12 -4.33
C ALA A 129 3.10 -10.18 -5.73
N HIS A 130 2.21 -11.16 -5.92
CA HIS A 130 1.46 -11.37 -7.13
C HIS A 130 -0.02 -11.40 -6.73
N PRO A 131 -0.73 -10.26 -6.67
CA PRO A 131 -2.18 -10.26 -6.77
C PRO A 131 -2.50 -10.80 -8.17
N GLY A 132 -2.66 -12.12 -8.27
CA GLY A 132 -2.51 -12.81 -9.54
C GLY A 132 -3.13 -14.19 -9.53
N SER A 133 -4.43 -14.25 -9.20
CA SER A 133 -5.44 -15.08 -9.88
C SER A 133 -6.62 -15.34 -8.93
N GLN A 134 -7.60 -14.44 -9.00
CA GLN A 134 -8.85 -14.44 -8.22
C GLN A 134 -8.67 -14.25 -6.70
N GLY A 135 -7.96 -13.16 -6.36
CA GLY A 135 -8.14 -12.49 -5.08
C GLY A 135 -9.37 -11.56 -5.11
N PRO A 136 -9.78 -11.03 -3.94
CA PRO A 136 -11.01 -10.26 -3.81
C PRO A 136 -11.02 -9.03 -4.74
N ALA A 137 -12.19 -8.62 -5.25
CA ALA A 137 -12.39 -7.54 -6.24
C ALA A 137 -11.25 -6.51 -6.24
N GLU A 138 -10.33 -6.57 -7.20
CA GLU A 138 -9.30 -5.54 -7.36
C GLU A 138 -9.98 -4.22 -7.73
N LEU A 139 -9.53 -3.11 -7.14
CA LEU A 139 -10.07 -1.79 -7.46
C LEU A 139 -9.64 -1.43 -8.90
N ARG A 140 -10.63 -1.33 -9.81
CA ARG A 140 -10.43 -0.90 -11.20
C ARG A 140 -10.76 0.57 -11.39
N ALA A 141 -11.72 1.08 -10.61
CA ALA A 141 -12.18 2.45 -10.68
C ALA A 141 -11.22 3.43 -10.00
N THR A 142 -11.09 4.63 -10.57
CA THR A 142 -10.49 5.79 -9.92
C THR A 142 -11.57 6.67 -9.28
N MET A 143 -11.24 7.52 -8.30
CA MET A 143 -12.22 8.43 -7.70
C MET A 143 -12.82 9.42 -8.72
N THR A 144 -12.04 9.78 -9.73
CA THR A 144 -12.49 10.61 -10.86
C THR A 144 -13.46 9.89 -11.79
N ASP A 145 -13.49 8.55 -11.78
CA ASP A 145 -14.52 7.76 -12.48
C ASP A 145 -15.83 7.69 -11.69
N LEU A 146 -15.90 8.25 -10.48
CA LEU A 146 -17.06 8.17 -9.61
C LEU A 146 -17.70 9.53 -9.38
N ILE A 147 -16.87 10.56 -9.21
CA ILE A 147 -17.26 11.88 -8.72
C ILE A 147 -16.66 12.95 -9.64
N THR A 148 -17.50 13.88 -10.05
CA THR A 148 -17.16 14.93 -11.02
C THR A 148 -16.38 16.07 -10.36
N ASP A 149 -16.66 16.36 -9.09
CA ASP A 149 -15.89 17.33 -8.28
C ASP A 149 -14.46 16.82 -8.02
N GLN A 150 -13.50 17.42 -8.73
CA GLN A 150 -12.08 17.08 -8.64
C GLN A 150 -11.47 17.29 -7.25
N ASN A 151 -11.94 18.30 -6.49
CA ASN A 151 -11.43 18.53 -5.14
C ASN A 151 -11.91 17.42 -4.20
N MET A 152 -13.18 17.02 -4.35
CA MET A 152 -13.74 15.92 -3.57
C MET A 152 -13.11 14.58 -3.95
N ALA A 153 -12.93 14.31 -5.25
CA ALA A 153 -12.27 13.11 -5.74
C ALA A 153 -10.84 12.98 -5.18
N GLY A 154 -10.07 14.07 -5.18
CA GLY A 154 -8.73 14.12 -4.59
C GLY A 154 -8.74 13.88 -3.06
N LEU A 155 -9.71 14.46 -2.34
CA LEU A 155 -9.87 14.23 -0.90
C LEU A 155 -10.20 12.77 -0.58
N LEU A 156 -11.11 12.15 -1.34
CA LEU A 156 -11.49 10.74 -1.15
C LEU A 156 -10.36 9.79 -1.54
N GLN A 157 -9.58 10.10 -2.57
CA GLN A 157 -8.37 9.36 -2.90
C GLN A 157 -7.37 9.40 -1.75
N HIS A 158 -7.11 10.59 -1.18
CA HIS A 158 -6.24 10.71 -0.02
C HIS A 158 -6.73 9.87 1.19
N ARG A 159 -8.05 9.75 1.40
CA ARG A 159 -8.61 8.88 2.47
C ARG A 159 -8.38 7.39 2.18
N LEU A 160 -8.47 6.98 0.93
CA LEU A 160 -8.16 5.62 0.52
C LEU A 160 -6.66 5.31 0.75
N ASP A 161 -5.77 6.24 0.40
CA ASP A 161 -4.32 6.12 0.61
C ASP A 161 -3.97 6.07 2.12
N GLU A 162 -4.69 6.84 2.94
CA GLU A 162 -4.56 6.80 4.41
C GLU A 162 -5.00 5.44 4.97
N ALA A 163 -6.12 4.89 4.47
CA ALA A 163 -6.58 3.54 4.83
C ALA A 163 -5.55 2.46 4.47
N HIS A 164 -4.92 2.56 3.29
CA HIS A 164 -3.80 1.69 2.89
C HIS A 164 -2.61 1.81 3.85
N THR A 165 -2.27 3.03 4.25
CA THR A 165 -1.17 3.27 5.20
C THR A 165 -1.46 2.62 6.55
N CYS A 166 -2.69 2.75 7.06
CA CYS A 166 -3.09 2.08 8.30
C CYS A 166 -3.07 0.56 8.17
N TYR A 167 -3.55 0.01 7.04
CA TYR A 167 -3.44 -1.42 6.73
C TYR A 167 -1.99 -1.91 6.79
N ALA A 168 -1.10 -1.22 6.07
CA ALA A 168 0.31 -1.57 5.99
C ALA A 168 1.03 -1.52 7.36
N ASN A 169 0.53 -0.73 8.30
CA ASN A 169 1.13 -0.51 9.62
C ASN A 169 0.44 -1.28 10.76
N GLY A 170 -0.52 -2.16 10.46
CA GLY A 170 -1.22 -2.94 11.49
C GLY A 170 -2.27 -2.15 12.28
N ALA A 171 -2.65 -0.95 11.83
CA ALA A 171 -3.69 -0.13 12.45
C ALA A 171 -5.08 -0.52 11.94
N HIS A 172 -5.48 -1.78 12.17
CA HIS A 172 -6.63 -2.42 11.52
C HIS A 172 -7.96 -1.71 11.81
N VAL A 173 -8.25 -1.39 13.08
CA VAL A 173 -9.46 -0.65 13.48
C VAL A 173 -9.54 0.71 12.78
N ALA A 174 -8.41 1.45 12.73
CA ALA A 174 -8.35 2.74 12.08
C ALA A 174 -8.60 2.64 10.56
N ALA A 175 -7.98 1.66 9.90
CA ALA A 175 -8.20 1.39 8.49
C ALA A 175 -9.69 1.09 8.21
N ILE A 176 -10.35 0.24 8.98
CA ILE A 176 -11.77 -0.07 8.79
C ILE A 176 -12.67 1.17 9.00
N ILE A 177 -12.36 2.00 10.01
CA ILE A 177 -13.09 3.25 10.24
C ILE A 177 -12.96 4.19 9.03
N MET A 178 -11.76 4.28 8.45
CA MET A 178 -11.51 5.08 7.26
C MET A 178 -12.21 4.52 6.03
N LEU A 179 -12.20 3.20 5.82
CA LEU A 179 -12.94 2.55 4.74
C LEU A 179 -14.44 2.83 4.80
N GLY A 180 -15.05 2.76 5.99
CA GLY A 180 -16.47 3.09 6.13
C GLY A 180 -16.76 4.58 5.96
N SER A 181 -15.84 5.47 6.36
CA SER A 181 -15.96 6.91 6.11
C SER A 181 -15.79 7.26 4.63
N LEU A 182 -14.90 6.55 3.93
CA LEU A 182 -14.72 6.64 2.49
C LEU A 182 -15.99 6.23 1.76
N LEU A 183 -16.59 5.08 2.11
CA LEU A 183 -17.86 4.65 1.54
C LEU A 183 -18.97 5.67 1.74
N GLU A 184 -19.09 6.24 2.93
CA GLU A 184 -20.08 7.29 3.21
C GLU A 184 -19.89 8.52 2.30
N GLY A 185 -18.65 9.00 2.19
CA GLY A 185 -18.29 10.11 1.32
C GLY A 185 -18.54 9.82 -0.15
N VAL A 186 -18.11 8.66 -0.65
CA VAL A 186 -18.34 8.28 -2.05
C VAL A 186 -19.83 8.18 -2.35
N LEU A 187 -20.59 7.43 -1.54
CA LEU A 187 -22.01 7.18 -1.82
C LEU A 187 -22.84 8.47 -1.75
N VAL A 188 -22.59 9.36 -0.78
CA VAL A 188 -23.36 10.61 -0.70
C VAL A 188 -23.10 11.49 -1.91
N HIS A 189 -21.85 11.59 -2.38
CA HIS A 189 -21.51 12.38 -3.55
C HIS A 189 -22.06 11.78 -4.82
N VAL A 190 -21.94 10.46 -5.00
CA VAL A 190 -22.50 9.75 -6.15
C VAL A 190 -24.02 9.90 -6.22
N VAL A 191 -24.74 9.72 -5.10
CA VAL A 191 -26.20 9.95 -5.06
C VAL A 191 -26.51 11.40 -5.39
N HIS A 192 -25.82 12.35 -4.78
CA HIS A 192 -26.07 13.78 -5.01
C HIS A 192 -25.83 14.21 -6.46
N GLU A 193 -24.77 13.70 -7.11
CA GLU A 193 -24.44 14.03 -8.50
C GLU A 193 -25.34 13.31 -9.52
N ARG A 194 -25.68 12.04 -9.29
CA ARG A 194 -26.49 11.25 -10.22
C ARG A 194 -27.98 11.56 -10.11
N ASP A 195 -28.51 11.60 -8.89
CA ASP A 195 -29.92 11.90 -8.62
C ASP A 195 -30.13 12.32 -7.16
N ALA A 196 -29.97 13.62 -6.90
CA ALA A 196 -30.18 14.20 -5.58
C ALA A 196 -31.61 13.98 -5.03
N SER A 197 -32.60 13.69 -5.87
CA SER A 197 -33.97 13.44 -5.42
C SER A 197 -34.10 12.16 -4.59
N LEU A 198 -33.17 11.21 -4.78
CA LEU A 198 -33.11 9.96 -4.01
C LEU A 198 -32.77 10.17 -2.52
N LEU A 199 -32.21 11.32 -2.15
CA LEU A 199 -32.01 11.71 -0.74
C LEU A 199 -33.30 12.18 -0.06
N GLY A 200 -34.36 12.41 -0.86
CA GLY A 200 -35.65 12.89 -0.38
C GLY A 200 -35.53 14.26 0.28
N ARG A 201 -35.92 14.34 1.56
CA ARG A 201 -35.84 15.59 2.36
C ARG A 201 -34.60 15.66 3.25
N THR A 202 -33.76 14.63 3.22
CA THR A 202 -32.59 14.54 4.09
C THR A 202 -31.45 15.33 3.48
N SER A 203 -30.80 16.19 4.27
CA SER A 203 -29.60 16.90 3.84
C SER A 203 -28.44 15.91 3.64
N PRO A 204 -27.57 16.10 2.63
CA PRO A 204 -26.35 15.32 2.46
C PRO A 204 -25.49 15.20 3.73
N ASP A 205 -25.50 16.23 4.59
CA ASP A 205 -24.71 16.24 5.84
C ASP A 205 -25.32 15.39 6.96
N ARG A 206 -26.54 14.87 6.77
CA ARG A 206 -27.31 14.15 7.80
C ARG A 206 -27.78 12.78 7.35
N VAL A 207 -27.48 12.40 6.12
CA VAL A 207 -27.85 11.09 5.60
C VAL A 207 -26.94 10.02 6.21
N SER A 208 -27.54 8.91 6.63
CA SER A 208 -26.77 7.80 7.20
C SER A 208 -26.19 6.90 6.12
N LEU A 209 -25.04 6.28 6.39
CA LEU A 209 -24.49 5.23 5.53
C LEU A 209 -25.48 4.08 5.26
N ASP A 210 -26.35 3.73 6.23
CA ASP A 210 -27.43 2.74 6.00
C ASP A 210 -28.38 3.13 4.89
N PHE A 211 -28.80 4.38 4.90
CA PHE A 211 -29.70 4.92 3.88
C PHE A 211 -29.00 4.95 2.53
N LEU A 212 -27.77 5.45 2.47
CA LEU A 212 -26.99 5.52 1.23
C LEU A 212 -26.77 4.16 0.57
N ILE A 213 -26.40 3.14 1.35
CA ILE A 213 -26.21 1.77 0.85
C ILE A 213 -27.50 1.26 0.20
N LYS A 214 -28.64 1.40 0.90
CA LYS A 214 -29.95 0.98 0.39
C LYS A 214 -30.36 1.76 -0.85
N THR A 215 -30.20 3.08 -0.84
CA THR A 215 -30.51 3.93 -1.99
C THR A 215 -29.73 3.51 -3.23
N CYS A 216 -28.43 3.26 -3.11
CA CYS A 216 -27.60 2.82 -4.23
C CYS A 216 -27.98 1.41 -4.71
N HIS A 217 -28.36 0.51 -3.79
CA HIS A 217 -28.86 -0.82 -4.17
C HIS A 217 -30.21 -0.74 -4.90
N ASP A 218 -31.17 0.00 -4.34
CA ASP A 218 -32.51 0.20 -4.92
C ASP A 218 -32.44 0.86 -6.31
N ALA A 219 -31.45 1.75 -6.52
CA ALA A 219 -31.18 2.38 -7.82
C ALA A 219 -30.43 1.45 -8.81
N GLY A 220 -30.04 0.24 -8.38
CA GLY A 220 -29.31 -0.73 -9.19
C GLY A 220 -27.85 -0.37 -9.44
N TRP A 221 -27.25 0.50 -8.62
CA TRP A 221 -25.86 0.92 -8.77
C TRP A 221 -24.87 0.02 -8.04
N ILE A 222 -25.34 -0.80 -7.08
CA ILE A 222 -24.55 -1.83 -6.39
C ILE A 222 -25.35 -3.13 -6.28
N GLY A 223 -24.63 -4.27 -6.29
CA GLY A 223 -25.21 -5.60 -6.14
C GLY A 223 -25.78 -5.91 -4.74
N ALA A 224 -26.68 -6.90 -4.65
CA ALA A 224 -27.30 -7.32 -3.39
C ALA A 224 -26.34 -8.06 -2.43
N ASP A 225 -25.29 -8.68 -2.97
CA ASP A 225 -24.16 -9.18 -2.21
C ASP A 225 -23.34 -8.02 -1.61
N VAL A 226 -23.00 -7.02 -2.43
CA VAL A 226 -22.28 -5.81 -2.01
C VAL A 226 -23.03 -5.08 -0.90
N GLU A 227 -24.34 -4.85 -1.05
CA GLU A 227 -25.20 -4.25 -0.02
C GLU A 227 -25.06 -4.95 1.34
N ARG A 228 -25.20 -6.29 1.36
CA ARG A 228 -25.11 -7.10 2.59
C ARG A 228 -23.75 -6.97 3.25
N PHE A 229 -22.67 -7.02 2.48
CA PHE A 229 -21.33 -6.89 3.03
C PHE A 229 -21.03 -5.46 3.50
N CYS A 230 -21.58 -4.43 2.85
CA CYS A 230 -21.47 -3.05 3.33
C CYS A 230 -22.13 -2.86 4.70
N HIS A 231 -23.23 -3.56 4.97
CA HIS A 231 -23.87 -3.53 6.29
C HIS A 231 -22.98 -4.12 7.39
N GLU A 232 -22.21 -5.17 7.11
CA GLU A 232 -21.21 -5.71 8.05
C GLU A 232 -20.03 -4.75 8.24
N LEU A 233 -19.46 -4.21 7.15
CA LEU A 233 -18.39 -3.21 7.22
C LEU A 233 -18.80 -2.01 8.08
N ARG A 234 -20.05 -1.52 7.93
CA ARG A 234 -20.59 -0.44 8.75
C ARG A 234 -20.57 -0.77 10.24
N LYS A 235 -20.86 -2.01 10.65
CA LYS A 235 -20.81 -2.40 12.06
C LYS A 235 -19.40 -2.26 12.61
N TYR A 236 -18.39 -2.74 11.88
CA TYR A 236 -16.99 -2.60 12.27
C TYR A 236 -16.51 -1.14 12.26
N ARG A 237 -16.95 -0.31 11.29
CA ARG A 237 -16.67 1.14 11.30
C ARG A 237 -17.19 1.81 12.57
N ASN A 238 -18.29 1.34 13.15
CA ASN A 238 -18.82 1.89 14.40
C ASN A 238 -17.95 1.58 15.63
N PHE A 239 -16.86 0.82 15.48
CA PHE A 239 -15.88 0.60 16.55
C PHE A 239 -15.02 1.83 16.84
N VAL A 240 -15.18 2.91 16.05
CA VAL A 240 -14.78 4.26 16.46
C VAL A 240 -15.31 4.62 17.86
N HIS A 241 -16.43 4.01 18.27
CA HIS A 241 -16.91 4.02 19.64
C HIS A 241 -16.40 2.78 20.39
N PRO A 242 -15.51 2.91 21.39
CA PRO A 242 -14.95 1.76 22.12
C PRO A 242 -16.01 0.87 22.80
N ARG A 243 -17.16 1.45 23.18
CA ARG A 243 -18.28 0.67 23.73
C ARG A 243 -18.92 -0.26 22.71
N ALA A 244 -18.85 0.05 21.42
CA ALA A 244 -19.33 -0.83 20.36
C ALA A 244 -18.42 -2.05 20.23
N GLU A 245 -17.10 -1.84 20.22
CA GLU A 245 -16.09 -2.90 20.17
C GLU A 245 -16.19 -3.85 21.38
N ILE A 246 -16.34 -3.32 22.60
CA ILE A 246 -16.52 -4.13 23.81
C ILE A 246 -17.75 -5.06 23.73
N ARG A 247 -18.85 -4.60 23.11
CA ARG A 247 -20.08 -5.41 23.01
C ARG A 247 -19.94 -6.59 22.05
N GLU A 248 -19.16 -6.43 21.00
CA GLU A 248 -18.93 -7.48 20.01
C GLU A 248 -17.89 -8.51 20.47
N ALA A 249 -17.15 -8.23 21.55
CA ALA A 249 -16.12 -9.11 22.13
C ALA A 249 -15.07 -9.60 21.12
N HIS A 250 -14.93 -8.90 20.00
CA HIS A 250 -14.01 -9.17 18.90
C HIS A 250 -13.37 -7.85 18.47
N ALA A 251 -12.04 -7.80 18.52
CA ALA A 251 -11.27 -6.67 18.02
C ALA A 251 -10.90 -6.93 16.56
N PRO A 252 -11.17 -5.99 15.63
CA PRO A 252 -10.79 -6.15 14.25
C PRO A 252 -9.28 -6.31 14.11
N ASP A 253 -8.89 -7.38 13.44
CA ASP A 253 -7.53 -7.74 13.13
C ASP A 253 -7.30 -7.66 11.61
N ARG A 254 -6.15 -8.19 11.17
CA ARG A 254 -5.79 -8.23 9.76
C ARG A 254 -6.83 -8.99 8.94
N ASP A 255 -7.27 -10.16 9.41
CA ASP A 255 -8.24 -11.00 8.71
C ASP A 255 -9.58 -10.27 8.53
N THR A 256 -10.04 -9.57 9.58
CA THR A 256 -11.25 -8.75 9.53
C THR A 256 -11.14 -7.66 8.45
N LEU A 257 -9.97 -7.02 8.34
CA LEU A 257 -9.72 -5.98 7.35
C LEU A 257 -9.54 -6.55 5.93
N ASP A 258 -8.89 -7.70 5.77
CA ASP A 258 -8.77 -8.42 4.50
C ASP A 258 -10.14 -8.88 3.96
N MET A 259 -11.13 -9.09 4.84
CA MET A 259 -12.54 -9.30 4.46
C MET A 259 -13.29 -8.00 4.11
N CYS A 260 -12.96 -6.87 4.74
CA CYS A 260 -13.65 -5.59 4.51
C CYS A 260 -13.15 -4.84 3.27
N TRP A 261 -11.86 -4.88 3.00
CA TRP A 261 -11.24 -4.20 1.85
C TRP A 261 -11.92 -4.51 0.50
N PRO A 262 -12.19 -5.79 0.18
CA PRO A 262 -12.80 -6.17 -1.09
C PRO A 262 -14.20 -5.61 -1.28
N VAL A 263 -14.93 -5.44 -0.18
CA VAL A 263 -16.29 -4.89 -0.19
C VAL A 263 -16.24 -3.45 -0.68
N VAL A 264 -15.26 -2.67 -0.22
CA VAL A 264 -15.07 -1.29 -0.69
C VAL A 264 -14.73 -1.29 -2.17
N ASN A 265 -13.78 -2.11 -2.60
CA ASN A 265 -13.41 -2.19 -4.01
C ASN A 265 -14.61 -2.59 -4.91
N ALA A 266 -15.44 -3.54 -4.44
CA ALA A 266 -16.65 -3.95 -5.15
C ALA A 266 -17.64 -2.78 -5.27
N VAL A 267 -17.89 -2.02 -4.21
CA VAL A 267 -18.73 -0.81 -4.29
C VAL A 267 -18.18 0.17 -5.32
N LEU A 268 -16.89 0.51 -5.24
CA LEU A 268 -16.30 1.50 -6.14
C LEU A 268 -16.39 1.03 -7.61
N ASN A 269 -16.13 -0.26 -7.87
CA ASN A 269 -16.25 -0.83 -9.20
C ASN A 269 -17.70 -0.84 -9.71
N ASP A 270 -18.66 -1.29 -8.89
CA ASP A 270 -20.09 -1.32 -9.24
C ASP A 270 -20.61 0.10 -9.54
N LEU A 271 -20.19 1.09 -8.75
CA LEU A 271 -20.53 2.48 -9.01
C LEU A 271 -19.93 2.95 -10.34
N ALA A 272 -18.66 2.68 -10.64
CA ALA A 272 -18.07 3.06 -11.91
C ALA A 272 -18.77 2.40 -13.11
N ASP A 273 -19.05 1.10 -13.01
CA ASP A 273 -19.69 0.31 -14.08
C ASP A 273 -21.17 0.72 -14.29
N SER A 274 -21.83 1.28 -13.27
CA SER A 274 -23.21 1.77 -13.32
C SER A 274 -23.37 3.23 -13.74
N GLN A 275 -22.29 3.92 -14.14
CA GLN A 275 -22.39 5.30 -14.62
C GLN A 275 -23.34 5.41 -15.84
N PRO A 276 -24.22 6.43 -15.89
CA PRO A 276 -24.97 6.73 -17.10
C PRO A 276 -23.99 7.07 -18.23
N LYS A 277 -24.02 6.33 -19.35
CA LYS A 277 -23.23 6.69 -20.52
C LYS A 277 -23.56 8.12 -20.93
N ALA A 278 -22.53 8.97 -21.06
CA ALA A 278 -22.68 10.30 -21.63
C ALA A 278 -23.34 10.18 -23.02
N ALA A 279 -24.46 10.89 -23.19
CA ALA A 279 -25.17 10.99 -24.46
C ALA A 279 -24.40 11.87 -25.47
#